data_AF-A0A7G8T860-F1
#
_entry.id   AF-A0A7G8T860-F1
#
_cell.length_a   1.000
_cell.length_b   1.000
_cell.length_c   1.000
_cell.angle_alpha   90.00
_cell.angle_beta   90.00
_cell.angle_gamma   90.00
#
_symmetry.space_group_name_H-M   'P 1'
#
loop_
_entity.id
_entity.type
_entity.pdbx_description
1 polymer ?
#
loop_
_entity_poly.entity_id
_entity_poly.type
_entity_poly.pdbx_seq_one_letter_code
_entity_poly.pdbx_strand_id
1 'polypeptide(L)'
;MYQMANNPSRYYQVIHNYQEAQLLFAAIHLNVFSHLDTPATAEAIAESLNCDKKQIELLLLTLVSCGFVSKIGDFYANTPETKDFLSRNSEVFLGEALLFREKMTSLNELESKLKTSPKSRSNNYDFEDLAKASIPEMYTGRVQSFLEEMQKLFPNPKRPLRILDLGGGTGILAIEFVKHFPGSKATVFETPGVASVTNQIVRQHHEEKHVDVLSGNFNTDDLGGSYDLIIASGILNFVEGDIACFMQKLSSALRDGGYLLVIGQYADHKYDAPPNMLSWLSGFLNGVPLPPSDIEMERAVKKAGLKAADVLENTLFEGQLYRKGITDLSLCSGDVVRSFIELTEQIANSRTNVLDFGSENLTFYRGEIHMIKMIGDFPGIYSAELARKFGITRPVVHKTLQKLSERELIAKEDDQKDKKRYRLYLTEKGWTAYRFHQRYHEENDKALFDYLSNMPGDQLTAIKGFLDQAIQLIHNHA
;
A
#
# COMPACT_ATOMS: atom_id res chain seq x y z
N MET A 1 21.98 -47.61 -14.66
CA MET A 1 21.11 -46.50 -15.11
C MET A 1 20.72 -45.71 -13.86
N TYR A 2 21.06 -44.42 -13.79
CA TYR A 2 20.60 -43.57 -12.68
C TYR A 2 19.10 -43.30 -12.87
N GLN A 3 18.25 -43.81 -11.97
CA GLN A 3 16.85 -43.38 -11.90
C GLN A 3 16.83 -42.01 -11.22
N MET A 4 16.74 -40.94 -12.02
CA MET A 4 16.58 -39.59 -11.49
C MET A 4 15.10 -39.25 -11.37
N ALA A 5 14.64 -38.95 -10.15
CA ALA A 5 13.27 -38.49 -9.90
C ALA A 5 13.03 -37.04 -10.38
N ASN A 6 14.10 -36.27 -10.59
CA ASN A 6 14.04 -34.85 -10.97
C ASN A 6 14.58 -34.65 -12.40
N ASN A 7 14.02 -33.66 -13.11
CA ASN A 7 14.35 -33.32 -14.50
C ASN A 7 15.12 -31.98 -14.58
N PRO A 8 16.27 -31.89 -15.29
CA PRO A 8 17.03 -30.65 -15.46
C PRO A 8 16.44 -29.64 -16.46
N SER A 9 15.31 -29.91 -17.13
CA SER A 9 14.73 -29.06 -18.19
C SER A 9 14.64 -27.58 -17.82
N ARG A 10 14.34 -27.25 -16.56
CA ARG A 10 14.27 -25.85 -16.08
C ARG A 10 15.57 -25.08 -16.34
N TYR A 11 16.73 -25.69 -16.11
CA TYR A 11 18.02 -25.00 -16.24
C TYR A 11 18.36 -24.70 -17.70
N TYR A 12 18.07 -25.66 -18.58
CA TYR A 12 18.25 -25.47 -20.02
C TYR A 12 17.28 -24.43 -20.58
N GLN A 13 16.04 -24.38 -20.08
CA GLN A 13 15.09 -23.33 -20.47
C GLN A 13 15.59 -21.94 -20.08
N VAL A 14 16.20 -21.77 -18.90
CA VAL A 14 16.77 -20.48 -18.49
C VAL A 14 17.91 -20.05 -19.42
N ILE A 15 18.81 -20.98 -19.79
CA ILE A 15 19.90 -20.69 -20.73
C ILE A 15 19.33 -20.32 -22.10
N HIS A 16 18.31 -21.05 -22.57
CA HIS A 16 17.65 -20.76 -23.83
C HIS A 16 17.00 -19.37 -23.83
N ASN A 17 16.23 -19.02 -22.79
CA ASN A 17 15.62 -17.69 -22.66
C ASN A 17 16.66 -16.56 -22.62
N TYR A 18 17.82 -16.80 -22.01
CA TYR A 18 18.92 -15.84 -22.02
C TYR A 18 19.47 -15.62 -23.43
N GLN A 19 19.70 -16.69 -24.20
CA GLN A 19 20.15 -16.62 -25.59
C GLN A 19 19.11 -15.95 -26.49
N GLU A 20 17.83 -16.24 -26.27
CA GLU A 20 16.70 -15.63 -26.98
C GLU A 20 16.60 -14.13 -26.71
N ALA A 21 16.78 -13.70 -25.45
CA ALA A 21 16.84 -12.27 -25.11
C ALA A 21 18.03 -11.57 -25.78
N GLN A 22 19.21 -12.18 -25.78
CA GLN A 22 20.39 -11.64 -26.48
C GLN A 22 20.13 -11.49 -27.99
N LEU A 23 19.50 -12.49 -28.61
CA LEU A 23 19.11 -12.44 -30.01
C LEU A 23 18.13 -11.30 -30.30
N LEU A 24 17.10 -11.15 -29.46
CA LEU A 24 16.10 -10.09 -29.58
C LEU A 24 16.76 -8.70 -29.52
N PHE A 25 17.59 -8.43 -28.52
CA PHE A 25 18.28 -7.14 -28.39
C PHE A 25 19.21 -6.87 -29.59
N ALA A 26 19.94 -7.87 -30.07
CA ALA A 26 20.79 -7.73 -31.25
C ALA A 26 19.96 -7.39 -32.50
N ALA A 27 18.81 -8.03 -32.71
CA ALA A 27 17.92 -7.76 -33.84
C ALA A 27 17.30 -6.36 -33.78
N ILE A 28 16.94 -5.87 -32.58
CA ILE A 28 16.46 -4.48 -32.37
C ILE A 28 17.57 -3.47 -32.67
N HIS A 29 18.79 -3.72 -32.19
CA HIS A 29 19.96 -2.87 -32.47
C HIS A 29 20.28 -2.79 -33.97
N LEU A 30 20.24 -3.94 -34.66
CA LEU A 30 20.48 -4.02 -36.10
C LEU A 30 19.30 -3.51 -36.95
N ASN A 31 18.20 -3.08 -36.31
CA ASN A 31 17.01 -2.61 -37.00
C ASN A 31 16.36 -3.64 -37.95
N VAL A 32 16.52 -4.94 -37.67
CA VAL A 32 16.08 -6.03 -38.56
C VAL A 32 14.57 -5.97 -38.82
N PHE A 33 13.77 -5.76 -37.78
CA PHE A 33 12.31 -5.78 -37.86
C PHE A 33 11.76 -4.68 -38.78
N SER A 34 12.36 -3.49 -38.82
CA SER A 34 11.90 -2.42 -39.72
C SER A 34 12.10 -2.76 -41.20
N HIS A 35 13.10 -3.58 -41.53
CA HIS A 35 13.32 -4.09 -42.89
C HIS A 35 12.38 -5.24 -43.26
N LEU A 36 11.60 -5.75 -42.30
CA LEU A 36 10.68 -6.88 -42.45
C LEU A 36 9.19 -6.48 -42.41
N ASP A 37 8.88 -5.18 -42.42
CA ASP A 37 7.50 -4.68 -42.53
C ASP A 37 6.80 -5.11 -43.83
N THR A 38 7.61 -5.35 -44.86
CA THR A 38 7.24 -6.04 -46.09
C THR A 38 8.09 -7.30 -46.25
N PRO A 39 7.55 -8.40 -46.80
CA PRO A 39 8.33 -9.61 -47.01
C PRO A 39 9.63 -9.36 -47.79
N ALA A 40 10.76 -9.79 -47.24
CA ALA A 40 12.09 -9.55 -47.81
C ALA A 40 12.98 -10.81 -47.76
N THR A 41 13.93 -10.91 -48.68
CA THR A 41 14.92 -12.00 -48.68
C THR A 41 16.09 -11.68 -47.77
N ALA A 42 16.84 -12.70 -47.35
CA ALA A 42 18.08 -12.49 -46.59
C ALA A 42 19.10 -11.63 -47.35
N GLU A 43 19.11 -11.71 -48.68
CA GLU A 43 19.99 -10.90 -49.54
C GLU A 43 19.62 -9.42 -49.50
N ALA A 44 18.34 -9.07 -49.64
CA ALA A 44 17.87 -7.69 -49.58
C ALA A 44 18.14 -7.05 -48.20
N ILE A 45 17.98 -7.83 -47.12
CA ILE A 45 18.25 -7.35 -45.75
C ILE A 45 19.76 -7.17 -45.55
N ALA A 46 20.58 -8.13 -46.02
CA ALA A 46 22.03 -8.03 -45.93
C ALA A 46 22.59 -6.83 -46.70
N GLU A 47 22.07 -6.54 -47.88
CA GLU A 47 22.39 -5.33 -48.64
C GLU A 47 22.00 -4.06 -47.87
N SER A 48 20.79 -4.02 -47.31
CA SER A 48 20.29 -2.86 -46.56
C SER A 48 21.09 -2.59 -45.29
N LEU A 49 21.54 -3.65 -44.61
CA LEU A 49 22.31 -3.56 -43.37
C LEU A 49 23.83 -3.57 -43.58
N ASN A 50 24.31 -3.64 -44.83
CA ASN A 50 25.72 -3.81 -45.18
C ASN A 50 26.40 -4.97 -44.43
N CYS A 51 25.74 -6.13 -44.43
CA CYS A 51 26.15 -7.34 -43.73
C CYS A 51 26.40 -8.50 -44.72
N ASP A 52 27.05 -9.56 -44.25
CA ASP A 52 27.18 -10.79 -45.04
C ASP A 52 25.82 -11.52 -45.15
N LYS A 53 25.41 -11.84 -46.38
CA LYS A 53 24.15 -12.53 -46.67
C LYS A 53 23.98 -13.82 -45.87
N LYS A 54 25.04 -14.62 -45.76
CA LYS A 54 24.99 -15.93 -45.10
C LYS A 54 24.80 -15.77 -43.59
N GLN A 55 25.43 -14.77 -42.99
CA GLN A 55 25.21 -14.43 -41.57
C GLN A 55 23.80 -13.91 -41.31
N ILE A 56 23.26 -13.04 -42.18
CA ILE A 56 21.89 -12.55 -42.06
C ILE A 56 20.87 -13.67 -42.24
N GLU A 57 21.10 -14.60 -43.16
CA GLU A 57 20.22 -15.78 -43.32
C GLU A 57 20.17 -16.63 -42.05
N LEU A 58 21.32 -16.87 -41.40
CA LEU A 58 21.38 -17.58 -40.12
C LEU A 58 20.66 -16.83 -38.99
N LEU A 59 20.83 -15.50 -38.93
CA LEU A 59 20.13 -14.65 -37.97
C LEU A 59 18.61 -14.76 -38.16
N LEU A 60 18.13 -14.61 -39.40
CA LEU A 60 16.71 -14.68 -39.74
C LEU A 60 16.10 -16.06 -39.50
N LEU A 61 16.83 -17.14 -39.82
CA LEU A 61 16.39 -18.51 -39.50
C LEU A 61 16.29 -18.73 -37.98
N THR A 62 17.17 -18.11 -37.20
CA THR A 62 17.13 -18.19 -35.74
C THR A 62 15.92 -17.42 -35.20
N LEU A 63 15.67 -16.21 -35.70
CA LEU A 63 14.47 -15.41 -35.37
C LEU A 63 13.17 -16.16 -35.74
N VAL A 64 13.16 -16.90 -36.85
CA VAL A 64 12.05 -17.79 -37.22
C VAL A 64 11.90 -18.93 -36.23
N SER A 65 13.00 -19.54 -35.79
CA SER A 65 12.96 -20.64 -34.81
C SER A 65 12.44 -20.21 -33.43
N CYS A 66 12.68 -18.95 -33.04
CA CYS A 66 12.14 -18.33 -31.83
C CYS A 66 10.72 -17.75 -32.02
N GLY A 67 10.19 -17.76 -33.25
CA GLY A 67 8.83 -17.27 -33.54
C GLY A 67 8.69 -15.75 -33.68
N PHE A 68 9.78 -14.98 -33.68
CA PHE A 68 9.74 -13.52 -33.87
C PHE A 68 9.50 -13.11 -35.33
N VAL A 69 9.82 -13.97 -36.29
CA VAL A 69 9.74 -13.73 -37.73
C VAL A 69 9.09 -14.93 -38.41
N SER A 70 8.28 -14.68 -39.44
CA SER A 70 7.69 -15.73 -40.28
C SER A 70 8.51 -15.93 -41.56
N LYS A 71 8.54 -17.16 -42.10
CA LYS A 71 9.22 -17.49 -43.36
C LYS A 71 8.26 -18.20 -44.33
N ILE A 72 8.20 -17.74 -45.58
CA ILE A 72 7.48 -18.37 -46.69
C ILE A 72 8.40 -18.40 -47.92
N GLY A 73 8.78 -19.61 -48.37
CA GLY A 73 9.80 -19.74 -49.41
C GLY A 73 11.10 -19.07 -48.97
N ASP A 74 11.63 -18.14 -49.76
CA ASP A 74 12.85 -17.38 -49.47
C ASP A 74 12.60 -16.02 -48.80
N PHE A 75 11.34 -15.72 -48.48
CA PHE A 75 10.93 -14.46 -47.89
C PHE A 75 10.70 -14.59 -46.39
N TYR A 76 11.16 -13.58 -45.67
CA TYR A 76 10.98 -13.38 -44.24
C TYR A 76 10.07 -12.16 -44.02
N ALA A 77 9.25 -12.17 -42.99
CA ALA A 77 8.39 -11.05 -42.64
C ALA A 77 8.15 -11.01 -41.12
N ASN A 78 7.87 -9.82 -40.59
CA ASN A 78 7.43 -9.67 -39.20
C ASN A 78 6.16 -10.52 -38.93
N THR A 79 6.02 -11.00 -37.71
CA THR A 79 4.71 -11.43 -37.20
C THR A 79 3.85 -10.19 -36.94
N PRO A 80 2.52 -10.31 -36.76
CA PRO A 80 1.70 -9.16 -36.36
C PRO A 80 2.24 -8.47 -35.10
N GLU A 81 2.64 -9.24 -34.09
CA GLU A 81 3.21 -8.72 -32.84
C GLU A 81 4.53 -7.98 -33.06
N THR A 82 5.50 -8.57 -33.78
CA THR A 82 6.80 -7.91 -33.99
C THR A 82 6.73 -6.73 -34.93
N LYS A 83 5.73 -6.71 -35.84
CA LYS A 83 5.43 -5.54 -36.66
C LYS A 83 4.94 -4.37 -35.80
N ASP A 84 4.03 -4.65 -34.86
CA ASP A 84 3.45 -3.61 -34.02
C ASP A 84 4.47 -3.08 -33.00
N PHE A 85 5.28 -3.93 -32.38
CA PHE A 85 6.11 -3.51 -31.24
C PHE A 85 7.61 -3.38 -31.51
N LEU A 86 8.14 -4.00 -32.58
CA LEU A 86 9.60 -4.04 -32.82
C LEU A 86 10.03 -3.35 -34.12
N SER A 87 9.10 -2.92 -34.98
CA SER A 87 9.42 -2.05 -36.11
C SER A 87 9.54 -0.59 -35.67
N ARG A 88 10.61 0.10 -36.08
CA ARG A 88 10.79 1.54 -35.85
C ARG A 88 9.77 2.40 -36.62
N ASN A 89 9.06 1.81 -37.56
CA ASN A 89 8.00 2.49 -38.31
C ASN A 89 6.65 2.47 -37.56
N SER A 90 6.56 1.76 -36.43
CA SER A 90 5.36 1.72 -35.58
C SER A 90 5.31 2.89 -34.61
N GLU A 91 4.09 3.43 -34.39
CA GLU A 91 3.83 4.45 -33.36
C GLU A 91 4.03 3.91 -31.93
N VAL A 92 3.96 2.59 -31.74
CA VAL A 92 4.15 1.91 -30.45
C VAL A 92 5.43 1.07 -30.41
N PHE A 93 6.48 1.52 -31.10
CA PHE A 93 7.79 0.87 -31.09
C PHE A 93 8.38 0.79 -29.67
N LEU A 94 8.57 -0.42 -29.15
CA LEU A 94 9.07 -0.70 -27.80
C LEU A 94 10.59 -0.91 -27.73
N GLY A 95 11.29 -0.94 -28.87
CA GLY A 95 12.70 -1.33 -28.89
C GLY A 95 13.60 -0.44 -28.04
N GLU A 96 13.37 0.89 -28.02
CA GLU A 96 14.14 1.78 -27.14
C GLU A 96 13.89 1.49 -25.65
N ALA A 97 12.65 1.23 -25.24
CA ALA A 97 12.31 0.85 -23.87
C ALA A 97 12.98 -0.47 -23.47
N LEU A 98 12.96 -1.48 -24.35
CA LEU A 98 13.55 -2.78 -24.12
C LEU A 98 15.08 -2.69 -23.98
N LEU A 99 15.75 -1.94 -24.85
CA LEU A 99 17.20 -1.70 -24.79
C LEU A 99 17.59 -0.88 -23.55
N PHE A 100 16.78 0.11 -23.18
CA PHE A 100 17.00 0.85 -21.94
C PHE A 100 16.91 -0.08 -20.72
N ARG A 101 15.87 -0.94 -20.66
CA ARG A 101 15.68 -1.89 -19.56
C ARG A 101 16.83 -2.90 -19.49
N GLU A 102 17.31 -3.42 -20.63
CA GLU A 102 18.47 -4.33 -20.69
C GLU A 102 19.69 -3.76 -19.96
N LYS A 103 20.03 -2.50 -20.24
CA LYS A 103 21.11 -1.78 -19.58
C LYS A 103 20.80 -1.51 -18.11
N MET A 104 19.60 -1.01 -17.81
CA MET A 104 19.17 -0.60 -16.47
C MET A 104 19.16 -1.77 -15.47
N THR A 105 18.69 -2.94 -15.91
CA THR A 105 18.51 -4.13 -15.06
C THR A 105 19.67 -5.12 -15.20
N SER A 106 20.78 -4.72 -15.83
CA SER A 106 21.93 -5.58 -16.06
C SER A 106 22.49 -6.16 -14.75
N LEU A 107 22.85 -7.44 -14.81
CA LEU A 107 23.45 -8.21 -13.71
C LEU A 107 24.93 -8.52 -13.95
N ASN A 108 25.58 -7.87 -14.92
CA ASN A 108 26.99 -8.10 -15.26
C ASN A 108 27.96 -7.89 -14.08
N GLU A 109 27.59 -7.02 -13.13
CA GLU A 109 28.37 -6.69 -11.93
C GLU A 109 27.84 -7.36 -10.65
N LEU A 110 26.99 -8.38 -10.78
CA LEU A 110 26.30 -9.00 -9.64
C LEU A 110 27.27 -9.49 -8.56
N GLU A 111 28.33 -10.20 -8.93
CA GLU A 111 29.31 -10.72 -7.96
C GLU A 111 30.00 -9.61 -7.17
N SER A 112 30.41 -8.52 -7.84
CA SER A 112 31.03 -7.37 -7.17
C SER A 112 30.06 -6.65 -6.25
N LYS A 113 28.79 -6.49 -6.66
CA LYS A 113 27.73 -5.85 -5.85
C LYS A 113 27.36 -6.68 -4.62
N LEU A 114 27.43 -8.01 -4.70
CA LEU A 114 27.19 -8.88 -3.55
C LEU A 114 28.33 -8.83 -2.53
N LYS A 115 29.57 -8.65 -2.98
CA LYS A 115 30.76 -8.56 -2.10
C LYS A 115 30.93 -7.20 -1.45
N THR A 116 30.36 -6.15 -2.04
CA THR A 116 30.57 -4.76 -1.61
C THR A 116 29.23 -4.10 -1.36
N SER A 117 28.94 -3.77 -0.10
CA SER A 117 27.75 -2.97 0.21
C SER A 117 27.88 -1.58 -0.41
N PRO A 118 26.79 -1.02 -0.99
CA PRO A 118 26.80 0.33 -1.52
C PRO A 118 27.13 1.33 -0.39
N LYS A 119 28.10 2.22 -0.62
CA LYS A 119 28.50 3.26 0.35
C LYS A 119 27.46 4.37 0.50
N SER A 120 26.62 4.56 -0.51
CA SER A 120 25.47 5.47 -0.54
C SER A 120 24.47 4.94 -1.56
N ARG A 121 23.20 5.37 -1.46
CA ARG A 121 22.23 5.18 -2.55
C ARG A 121 22.79 5.81 -3.81
N SER A 122 23.07 5.00 -4.82
CA SER A 122 23.40 5.52 -6.15
C SER A 122 22.14 5.44 -7.00
N ASN A 123 21.38 6.53 -7.05
CA ASN A 123 20.28 6.69 -8.02
C ASN A 123 20.87 7.14 -9.35
N ASN A 124 21.76 6.32 -9.95
CA ASN A 124 22.29 6.56 -11.30
C ASN A 124 21.28 6.13 -12.39
N TYR A 125 19.99 6.07 -12.06
CA TYR A 125 18.96 5.83 -13.04
C TYR A 125 18.74 7.11 -13.82
N ASP A 126 18.95 7.01 -15.14
CA ASP A 126 18.59 8.07 -16.05
C ASP A 126 17.07 8.05 -16.25
N PHE A 127 16.36 8.58 -15.26
CA PHE A 127 14.89 8.66 -15.31
C PHE A 127 14.42 9.59 -16.43
N GLU A 128 15.26 10.51 -16.91
CA GLU A 128 14.97 11.37 -18.05
C GLU A 128 14.88 10.57 -19.35
N ASP A 129 15.88 9.71 -19.61
CA ASP A 129 15.89 8.83 -20.76
C ASP A 129 14.82 7.73 -20.65
N LEU A 130 14.60 7.18 -19.44
CA LEU A 130 13.53 6.21 -19.21
C LEU A 130 12.15 6.81 -19.52
N ALA A 131 11.90 8.07 -19.12
CA ALA A 131 10.65 8.73 -19.40
C ALA A 131 10.42 8.82 -20.92
N LYS A 132 11.41 9.24 -21.70
CA LYS A 132 11.26 9.31 -23.17
C LYS A 132 11.05 7.94 -23.80
N ALA A 133 11.87 6.97 -23.40
CA ALA A 133 11.85 5.62 -23.96
C ALA A 133 10.54 4.87 -23.65
N SER A 134 9.87 5.18 -22.53
CA SER A 134 8.66 4.48 -22.09
C SER A 134 7.35 5.05 -22.65
N ILE A 135 7.36 6.17 -23.38
CA ILE A 135 6.12 6.74 -23.96
C ILE A 135 5.33 5.73 -24.80
N PRO A 136 5.95 4.98 -25.75
CA PRO A 136 5.23 3.99 -26.55
C PRO A 136 4.56 2.91 -25.69
N GLU A 137 5.24 2.44 -24.63
CA GLU A 137 4.73 1.43 -23.68
C GLU A 137 3.47 1.92 -22.93
N MET A 138 3.32 3.24 -22.72
CA MET A 138 2.09 3.80 -22.14
C MET A 138 0.87 3.54 -23.03
N TYR A 139 1.05 3.50 -24.35
CA TYR A 139 -0.03 3.32 -25.31
C TYR A 139 -0.31 1.85 -25.65
N THR A 140 0.43 0.89 -25.11
CA THR A 140 0.17 -0.55 -25.29
C THR A 140 -0.87 -1.10 -24.31
N GLY A 141 -1.90 -0.29 -23.98
CA GLY A 141 -3.03 -0.68 -23.13
C GLY A 141 -3.09 0.00 -21.75
N ARG A 142 -1.99 0.60 -21.28
CA ARG A 142 -1.95 1.28 -19.97
C ARG A 142 -2.83 2.55 -19.94
N VAL A 143 -2.69 3.41 -20.94
CA VAL A 143 -3.56 4.61 -21.10
C VAL A 143 -5.03 4.21 -21.22
N GLN A 144 -5.34 3.21 -22.05
CA GLN A 144 -6.71 2.75 -22.26
C GLN A 144 -7.35 2.24 -20.96
N SER A 145 -6.65 1.38 -20.23
CA SER A 145 -7.11 0.84 -18.94
C SER A 145 -7.33 1.95 -17.91
N PHE A 146 -6.40 2.90 -17.82
CA PHE A 146 -6.53 4.05 -16.94
C PHE A 146 -7.78 4.88 -17.28
N LEU A 147 -7.99 5.22 -18.56
CA LEU A 147 -9.13 6.04 -19.00
C LEU A 147 -10.47 5.36 -18.77
N GLU A 148 -10.58 4.04 -19.00
CA GLU A 148 -11.78 3.27 -18.72
C GLU A 148 -12.18 3.37 -17.24
N GLU A 149 -11.21 3.25 -16.33
CA GLU A 149 -11.44 3.39 -14.90
C GLU A 149 -11.79 4.82 -14.50
N MET A 150 -11.13 5.82 -15.10
CA MET A 150 -11.44 7.22 -14.84
C MET A 150 -12.85 7.60 -15.31
N GLN A 151 -13.33 7.03 -16.41
CA GLN A 151 -14.70 7.24 -16.90
C GLN A 151 -15.75 6.60 -15.99
N LYS A 152 -15.46 5.44 -15.40
CA LYS A 152 -16.32 4.83 -14.37
C LYS A 152 -16.37 5.72 -13.12
N LEU A 153 -15.22 6.22 -12.69
CA LEU A 153 -15.08 7.03 -11.49
C LEU A 153 -15.72 8.42 -11.63
N PHE A 154 -15.61 9.01 -12.82
CA PHE A 154 -16.10 10.35 -13.14
C PHE A 154 -17.01 10.31 -14.37
N PRO A 155 -18.28 9.85 -14.23
CA PRO A 155 -19.18 9.63 -15.36
C PRO A 155 -19.60 10.91 -16.10
N ASN A 156 -19.35 12.10 -15.52
CA ASN A 156 -19.57 13.38 -16.18
C ASN A 156 -18.23 14.00 -16.61
N PRO A 157 -17.79 13.81 -17.87
CA PRO A 157 -16.49 14.31 -18.34
C PRO A 157 -16.40 15.84 -18.42
N LYS A 158 -17.54 16.54 -18.38
CA LYS A 158 -17.59 18.01 -18.39
C LYS A 158 -17.42 18.63 -17.01
N ARG A 159 -17.51 17.83 -15.93
CA ARG A 159 -17.25 18.33 -14.58
C ARG A 159 -15.76 18.71 -14.50
N PRO A 160 -15.41 19.94 -14.12
CA PRO A 160 -14.02 20.31 -13.89
C PRO A 160 -13.41 19.46 -12.79
N LEU A 161 -12.28 18.83 -13.07
CA LEU A 161 -11.51 18.06 -12.09
C LEU A 161 -10.09 18.62 -11.93
N ARG A 162 -9.52 18.47 -10.74
CA ARG A 162 -8.10 18.77 -10.47
C ARG A 162 -7.36 17.48 -10.17
N ILE A 163 -6.33 17.14 -10.93
CA ILE A 163 -5.60 15.88 -10.76
C ILE A 163 -4.13 16.13 -10.52
N LEU A 164 -3.54 15.34 -9.62
CA LEU A 164 -2.10 15.28 -9.42
C LEU A 164 -1.59 13.93 -9.94
N ASP A 165 -0.62 13.97 -10.84
CA ASP A 165 0.17 12.82 -11.26
C ASP A 165 1.53 12.89 -10.56
N LEU A 166 1.66 12.17 -9.44
CA LEU A 166 2.80 12.24 -8.53
C LEU A 166 3.88 11.24 -8.95
N GLY A 167 5.05 11.77 -9.32
CA GLY A 167 6.08 10.97 -10.00
C GLY A 167 5.60 10.48 -11.37
N GLY A 168 4.88 11.34 -12.09
CA GLY A 168 4.20 10.98 -13.35
C GLY A 168 5.13 10.69 -14.53
N GLY A 169 6.44 10.91 -14.38
CA GLY A 169 7.46 10.65 -15.40
C GLY A 169 7.16 11.37 -16.71
N THR A 170 6.61 10.63 -17.67
CA THR A 170 6.22 11.14 -18.99
C THR A 170 5.09 12.17 -18.92
N GLY A 171 4.25 12.10 -17.88
CA GLY A 171 3.02 12.90 -17.77
C GLY A 171 1.90 12.46 -18.71
N ILE A 172 2.05 11.33 -19.42
CA ILE A 172 1.08 10.85 -20.41
C ILE A 172 -0.28 10.56 -19.76
N LEU A 173 -0.33 10.05 -18.53
CA LEU A 173 -1.60 9.82 -17.83
C LEU A 173 -2.33 11.15 -17.58
N ALA A 174 -1.62 12.18 -17.11
CA ALA A 174 -2.17 13.53 -16.94
C ALA A 174 -2.64 14.15 -18.26
N ILE A 175 -1.84 14.04 -19.32
CA ILE A 175 -2.15 14.56 -20.67
C ILE A 175 -3.40 13.89 -21.23
N GLU A 176 -3.45 12.56 -21.22
CA GLU A 176 -4.59 11.82 -21.74
C GLU A 176 -5.84 12.03 -20.87
N PHE A 177 -5.68 12.22 -19.56
CA PHE A 177 -6.79 12.60 -18.71
C PHE A 177 -7.43 13.92 -19.16
N VAL A 178 -6.66 15.01 -19.30
CA VAL A 178 -7.25 16.32 -19.65
C VAL A 178 -7.87 16.34 -21.05
N LYS A 179 -7.37 15.54 -22.00
CA LYS A 179 -7.99 15.36 -23.32
C LYS A 179 -9.39 14.75 -23.23
N HIS A 180 -9.59 13.79 -22.31
CA HIS A 180 -10.87 13.10 -22.13
C HIS A 180 -11.81 13.84 -21.16
N PHE A 181 -11.27 14.69 -20.29
CA PHE A 181 -11.99 15.49 -19.30
C PHE A 181 -11.72 16.99 -19.50
N PRO A 182 -12.25 17.62 -20.57
CA PRO A 182 -11.78 18.91 -21.09
C PRO A 182 -11.99 20.12 -20.16
N GLY A 183 -12.78 19.99 -19.10
CA GLY A 183 -12.93 21.01 -18.06
C GLY A 183 -11.84 20.95 -16.98
N SER A 184 -10.93 19.99 -17.05
CA SER A 184 -10.03 19.63 -15.96
C SER A 184 -8.65 20.27 -16.09
N LYS A 185 -7.94 20.28 -14.96
CA LYS A 185 -6.53 20.65 -14.86
C LYS A 185 -5.76 19.50 -14.24
N ALA A 186 -4.58 19.22 -14.78
CA ALA A 186 -3.67 18.26 -14.19
C ALA A 186 -2.36 18.95 -13.77
N THR A 187 -1.73 18.39 -12.75
CA THR A 187 -0.42 18.79 -12.27
C THR A 187 0.44 17.53 -12.27
N VAL A 188 1.56 17.53 -13.00
CA VAL A 188 2.57 16.47 -12.91
C VAL A 188 3.65 16.94 -11.95
N PHE A 189 3.92 16.16 -10.89
CA PHE A 189 4.97 16.48 -9.93
C PHE A 189 6.15 15.55 -10.15
N GLU A 190 7.32 16.12 -10.46
CA GLU A 190 8.51 15.36 -10.82
C GLU A 190 9.80 15.96 -10.25
N THR A 191 10.86 15.16 -10.28
CA THR A 191 12.20 15.66 -9.95
C THR A 191 12.70 16.66 -11.02
N PRO A 192 13.63 17.58 -10.69
CA PRO A 192 14.03 18.65 -11.63
C PRO A 192 14.46 18.19 -13.03
N GLY A 193 15.21 17.08 -13.11
CA GLY A 193 15.64 16.51 -14.39
C GLY A 193 14.46 16.00 -15.22
N VAL A 194 13.64 15.14 -14.63
CA VAL A 194 12.47 14.54 -15.29
C VAL A 194 11.43 15.60 -15.64
N ALA A 195 11.19 16.58 -14.77
CA ALA A 195 10.25 17.68 -15.01
C ALA A 195 10.59 18.48 -16.27
N SER A 196 11.86 18.62 -16.63
CA SER A 196 12.28 19.25 -17.89
C SER A 196 11.79 18.44 -19.10
N VAL A 197 11.94 17.12 -19.05
CA VAL A 197 11.45 16.19 -20.08
C VAL A 197 9.92 16.20 -20.15
N THR A 198 9.24 16.10 -19.00
CA THR A 198 7.77 16.16 -18.92
C THR A 198 7.24 17.44 -19.56
N ASN A 199 7.86 18.59 -19.29
CA ASN A 199 7.46 19.86 -19.91
C ASN A 199 7.58 19.84 -21.44
N GLN A 200 8.61 19.18 -21.99
CA GLN A 200 8.74 19.03 -23.44
C GLN A 200 7.61 18.16 -24.01
N ILE A 201 7.28 17.06 -23.33
CA ILE A 201 6.19 16.15 -23.74
C ILE A 201 4.84 16.87 -23.70
N VAL A 202 4.54 17.60 -22.63
CA VAL A 202 3.29 18.39 -22.52
C VAL A 202 3.17 19.39 -23.68
N ARG A 203 4.27 20.07 -24.06
CA ARG A 203 4.30 20.98 -25.22
C ARG A 203 4.09 20.27 -26.55
N GLN A 204 4.68 19.09 -26.72
CA GLN A 204 4.49 18.27 -27.93
C GLN A 204 3.04 17.83 -28.10
N HIS A 205 2.32 17.62 -26.99
CA HIS A 205 0.89 17.31 -27.01
C HIS A 205 -0.02 18.54 -27.00
N HIS A 206 0.54 19.76 -26.97
CA HIS A 206 -0.21 21.03 -26.95
C HIS A 206 -1.15 21.20 -25.75
N GLU A 207 -0.79 20.63 -24.59
CA GLU A 207 -1.60 20.65 -23.38
C GLU A 207 -1.06 21.58 -22.27
N GLU A 208 -0.19 22.55 -22.61
CA GLU A 208 0.39 23.49 -21.63
C GLU A 208 -0.68 24.36 -20.95
N LYS A 209 -1.86 24.47 -21.57
CA LYS A 209 -3.00 25.17 -20.99
C LYS A 209 -3.71 24.36 -19.92
N HIS A 210 -3.58 23.04 -19.88
CA HIS A 210 -4.33 22.16 -18.97
C HIS A 210 -3.44 21.36 -18.02
N VAL A 211 -2.16 21.19 -18.36
CA VAL A 211 -1.19 20.43 -17.58
C VAL A 211 -0.06 21.34 -17.09
N ASP A 212 0.03 21.51 -15.78
CA ASP A 212 1.15 22.16 -15.13
C ASP A 212 2.20 21.11 -14.73
N VAL A 213 3.49 21.46 -14.77
CA VAL A 213 4.57 20.59 -14.28
C VAL A 213 5.26 21.26 -13.11
N LEU A 214 5.18 20.62 -11.93
CA LEU A 214 5.85 21.04 -10.71
C LEU A 214 7.13 20.23 -10.52
N SER A 215 8.24 20.93 -10.32
CA SER A 215 9.54 20.34 -10.03
C SER A 215 9.80 20.37 -8.52
N GLY A 216 10.11 19.23 -7.90
CA GLY A 216 10.46 19.18 -6.48
C GLY A 216 10.75 17.77 -5.97
N ASN A 217 10.82 17.64 -4.64
CA ASN A 217 10.91 16.37 -3.92
C ASN A 217 9.59 16.10 -3.20
N PHE A 218 8.84 15.08 -3.64
CA PHE A 218 7.52 14.78 -3.07
C PHE A 218 7.60 14.33 -1.60
N ASN A 219 8.77 13.91 -1.10
CA ASN A 219 8.92 13.53 0.30
C ASN A 219 8.82 14.76 1.20
N THR A 220 9.42 15.88 0.81
CA THR A 220 9.55 17.07 1.65
C THR A 220 8.63 18.22 1.24
N ASP A 221 8.41 18.41 -0.05
CA ASP A 221 7.83 19.64 -0.58
C ASP A 221 6.31 19.60 -0.56
N ASP A 222 5.67 20.77 -0.57
CA ASP A 222 4.20 20.86 -0.64
C ASP A 222 3.70 20.35 -2.00
N LEU A 223 2.69 19.48 -1.98
CA LEU A 223 2.06 18.95 -3.18
C LEU A 223 0.97 19.90 -3.71
N GLY A 224 0.60 20.91 -2.94
CA GLY A 224 -0.55 21.77 -3.20
C GLY A 224 -1.87 21.03 -3.02
N GLY A 225 -2.91 21.50 -3.72
CA GLY A 225 -4.25 20.92 -3.67
C GLY A 225 -5.37 21.98 -3.64
N SER A 226 -6.61 21.61 -3.32
CA SER A 226 -7.11 20.24 -3.14
C SER A 226 -7.34 19.52 -4.48
N TYR A 227 -6.96 18.25 -4.57
CA TYR A 227 -7.10 17.40 -5.76
C TYR A 227 -8.28 16.43 -5.66
N ASP A 228 -8.84 16.12 -6.82
CA ASP A 228 -9.95 15.22 -7.02
C ASP A 228 -9.48 13.78 -7.16
N LEU A 229 -8.31 13.62 -7.77
CA LEU A 229 -7.56 12.39 -7.93
C LEU A 229 -6.07 12.69 -7.70
N ILE A 230 -5.40 11.85 -6.95
CA ILE A 230 -3.94 11.73 -6.95
C ILE A 230 -3.59 10.37 -7.55
N ILE A 231 -2.70 10.35 -8.53
CA ILE A 231 -2.12 9.15 -9.12
C ILE A 231 -0.71 9.01 -8.52
N ALA A 232 -0.43 7.87 -7.89
CA ALA A 232 0.87 7.53 -7.31
C ALA A 232 1.34 6.22 -7.94
N SER A 233 2.11 6.32 -9.03
CA SER A 233 2.50 5.17 -9.86
C SER A 233 3.98 4.86 -9.78
N GLY A 234 4.36 3.71 -9.23
CA GLY A 234 5.75 3.25 -9.21
C GLY A 234 6.66 4.07 -8.29
N ILE A 235 6.09 4.90 -7.42
CA ILE A 235 6.85 5.82 -6.55
C ILE A 235 7.13 5.26 -5.15
N LEU A 236 6.49 4.16 -4.74
CA LEU A 236 6.54 3.69 -3.35
C LEU A 236 7.96 3.32 -2.90
N ASN A 237 8.80 2.79 -3.80
CA ASN A 237 10.22 2.51 -3.53
C ASN A 237 11.07 3.77 -3.27
N PHE A 238 10.55 4.95 -3.55
CA PHE A 238 11.25 6.22 -3.39
C PHE A 238 10.67 7.08 -2.26
N VAL A 239 9.73 6.53 -1.50
CA VAL A 239 9.22 7.14 -0.28
C VAL A 239 10.27 7.02 0.82
N GLU A 240 10.56 8.13 1.46
CA GLU A 240 11.49 8.20 2.60
C GLU A 240 10.73 8.35 3.91
N GLY A 241 11.22 7.69 4.97
CA GLY A 241 10.61 7.75 6.29
C GLY A 241 9.39 6.84 6.46
N ASP A 242 8.45 7.27 7.30
CA ASP A 242 7.24 6.50 7.61
C ASP A 242 6.21 6.64 6.48
N ILE A 243 5.90 5.53 5.81
CA ILE A 243 4.88 5.45 4.76
C ILE A 243 3.52 5.98 5.23
N ALA A 244 3.18 5.87 6.51
CA ALA A 244 1.94 6.41 7.05
C ALA A 244 1.91 7.94 7.06
N CYS A 245 3.04 8.60 7.34
CA CYS A 245 3.17 10.06 7.21
C CYS A 245 3.04 10.49 5.75
N PHE A 246 3.61 9.72 4.82
CA PHE A 246 3.45 9.98 3.38
C PHE A 246 2.00 9.83 2.93
N MET A 247 1.30 8.76 3.33
CA MET A 247 -0.12 8.58 3.02
C MET A 247 -1.00 9.69 3.62
N GLN A 248 -0.68 10.17 4.83
CA GLN A 248 -1.34 11.33 5.43
C GLN A 248 -1.14 12.61 4.61
N LYS A 249 0.06 12.82 4.06
CA LYS A 249 0.35 13.94 3.16
C LYS A 249 -0.49 13.87 1.88
N LEU A 250 -0.57 12.69 1.25
CA LEU A 250 -1.44 12.49 0.07
C LEU A 250 -2.92 12.72 0.40
N SER A 251 -3.40 12.16 1.52
CA SER A 251 -4.76 12.39 2.00
C SER A 251 -5.05 13.87 2.28
N SER A 252 -4.08 14.63 2.81
CA SER A 252 -4.24 16.07 3.06
C SER A 252 -4.34 16.88 1.78
N ALA A 253 -3.64 16.48 0.71
CA ALA A 253 -3.71 17.11 -0.61
C ALA A 253 -5.00 16.77 -1.37
N LEU A 254 -5.72 15.70 -0.99
CA LEU A 254 -7.03 15.37 -1.56
C LEU A 254 -8.15 16.25 -1.02
N ARG A 255 -9.11 16.57 -1.89
CA ARG A 255 -10.42 17.05 -1.46
C ARG A 255 -11.17 15.94 -0.72
N ASP A 256 -12.15 16.34 0.06
CA ASP A 256 -13.09 15.41 0.68
C ASP A 256 -13.85 14.60 -0.37
N GLY A 257 -13.89 13.28 -0.17
CA GLY A 257 -14.43 12.35 -1.15
C GLY A 257 -13.56 12.14 -2.40
N GLY A 258 -12.37 12.76 -2.48
CA GLY A 258 -11.39 12.57 -3.54
C GLY A 258 -10.72 11.19 -3.50
N TYR A 259 -10.02 10.85 -4.57
CA TYR A 259 -9.48 9.50 -4.78
C TYR A 259 -7.95 9.49 -4.83
N LEU A 260 -7.34 8.46 -4.25
CA LEU A 260 -5.93 8.14 -4.41
C LEU A 260 -5.84 6.83 -5.21
N LEU A 261 -5.20 6.86 -6.36
CA LEU A 261 -4.87 5.69 -7.15
C LEU A 261 -3.40 5.34 -6.93
N VAL A 262 -3.13 4.22 -6.28
CA VAL A 262 -1.77 3.68 -6.07
C VAL A 262 -1.53 2.55 -7.07
N ILE A 263 -0.47 2.66 -7.86
CA ILE A 263 -0.09 1.64 -8.85
C ILE A 263 1.33 1.19 -8.52
N GLY A 264 1.50 -0.10 -8.26
CA GLY A 264 2.78 -0.65 -7.84
C GLY A 264 2.62 -2.04 -7.24
N GLN A 265 3.73 -2.76 -7.15
CA GLN A 265 3.76 -4.08 -6.53
C GLN A 265 4.14 -3.95 -5.05
N TYR A 266 3.50 -4.77 -4.23
CA TYR A 266 3.73 -4.85 -2.79
C TYR A 266 4.68 -6.00 -2.45
N ALA A 267 5.30 -5.93 -1.27
CA ALA A 267 6.33 -6.90 -0.90
C ALA A 267 5.79 -8.30 -0.56
N ASP A 268 4.53 -8.41 -0.16
CA ASP A 268 3.96 -9.65 0.36
C ASP A 268 3.48 -10.56 -0.78
N HIS A 269 4.30 -11.57 -1.10
CA HIS A 269 3.95 -12.66 -2.01
C HIS A 269 4.50 -13.99 -1.47
N LYS A 270 4.17 -15.08 -2.17
CA LYS A 270 4.60 -16.45 -1.83
C LYS A 270 6.11 -16.47 -1.52
N TYR A 271 6.47 -16.94 -0.31
CA TYR A 271 7.84 -16.98 0.24
C TYR A 271 8.41 -15.66 0.80
N ASP A 272 7.55 -14.70 1.17
CA ASP A 272 7.95 -13.40 1.74
C ASP A 272 8.91 -12.62 0.81
N ALA A 273 8.73 -12.81 -0.50
CA ALA A 273 9.57 -12.21 -1.54
C ALA A 273 8.71 -11.48 -2.59
N PRO A 274 9.01 -10.20 -2.91
CA PRO A 274 8.30 -9.48 -3.95
C PRO A 274 8.44 -10.16 -5.33
N PRO A 275 7.42 -10.12 -6.20
CA PRO A 275 7.45 -10.78 -7.51
C PRO A 275 8.41 -10.10 -8.49
N ASN A 276 8.66 -8.79 -8.33
CA ASN A 276 9.63 -8.03 -9.12
C ASN A 276 11.08 -8.16 -8.65
N MET A 277 11.40 -9.04 -7.69
CA MET A 277 12.75 -9.18 -7.15
C MET A 277 13.82 -9.34 -8.23
N LEU A 278 13.58 -10.14 -9.27
CA LEU A 278 14.53 -10.30 -10.37
C LEU A 278 14.67 -9.02 -11.20
N SER A 279 13.55 -8.43 -11.62
CA SER A 279 13.54 -7.23 -12.48
C SER A 279 14.16 -5.99 -11.82
N TRP A 280 14.18 -5.93 -10.48
CA TRP A 280 14.74 -4.81 -9.72
C TRP A 280 15.98 -5.18 -8.90
N LEU A 281 16.52 -6.40 -9.02
CA LEU A 281 17.65 -6.88 -8.23
C LEU A 281 18.84 -5.92 -8.29
N SER A 282 19.20 -5.46 -9.48
CA SER A 282 20.32 -4.52 -9.67
C SER A 282 20.10 -3.20 -8.90
N GLY A 283 18.85 -2.74 -8.79
CA GLY A 283 18.47 -1.54 -8.03
C GLY A 283 18.47 -1.73 -6.53
N PHE A 284 17.94 -2.86 -6.06
CA PHE A 284 17.98 -3.20 -4.63
C PHE A 284 19.41 -3.34 -4.14
N LEU A 285 20.30 -3.95 -4.94
CA LEU A 285 21.73 -4.01 -4.65
C LEU A 285 22.42 -2.63 -4.67
N ASN A 286 21.85 -1.65 -5.37
CA ASN A 286 22.30 -0.26 -5.39
C ASN A 286 21.70 0.59 -4.24
N GLY A 287 20.87 -0.01 -3.37
CA GLY A 287 20.30 0.64 -2.18
C GLY A 287 18.88 1.20 -2.34
N VAL A 288 18.20 0.92 -3.47
CA VAL A 288 16.75 1.15 -3.58
C VAL A 288 16.05 0.26 -2.53
N PRO A 289 15.18 0.80 -1.66
CA PRO A 289 14.49 -0.02 -0.69
C PRO A 289 13.45 -0.93 -1.37
N LEU A 290 13.11 -2.01 -0.70
CA LEU A 290 11.96 -2.84 -1.07
C LEU A 290 10.68 -2.01 -0.97
N PRO A 291 9.65 -2.32 -1.78
CA PRO A 291 8.34 -1.69 -1.61
C PRO A 291 7.75 -2.04 -0.24
N PRO A 292 6.80 -1.23 0.27
CA PRO A 292 6.10 -1.56 1.51
C PRO A 292 5.30 -2.86 1.38
N SER A 293 5.09 -3.53 2.51
CA SER A 293 4.24 -4.73 2.58
C SER A 293 2.74 -4.39 2.51
N ASP A 294 1.88 -5.38 2.26
CA ASP A 294 0.43 -5.16 2.22
C ASP A 294 -0.09 -4.69 3.58
N ILE A 295 0.46 -5.25 4.65
CA ILE A 295 0.10 -4.91 6.03
C ILE A 295 0.55 -3.47 6.37
N GLU A 296 1.74 -3.07 5.95
CA GLU A 296 2.23 -1.70 6.14
C GLU A 296 1.36 -0.70 5.40
N MET A 297 1.01 -1.00 4.15
CA MET A 297 0.12 -0.19 3.33
C MET A 297 -1.28 -0.08 3.93
N GLU A 298 -1.91 -1.19 4.34
CA GLU A 298 -3.24 -1.20 4.95
C GLU A 298 -3.29 -0.31 6.21
N ARG A 299 -2.28 -0.41 7.07
CA ARG A 299 -2.17 0.42 8.28
C ARG A 299 -1.97 1.90 7.91
N ALA A 300 -1.12 2.19 6.94
CA ALA A 300 -0.80 3.54 6.51
C ALA A 300 -2.02 4.26 5.92
N VAL A 301 -2.76 3.61 5.01
CA VAL A 301 -3.97 4.19 4.39
C VAL A 301 -5.08 4.40 5.41
N LYS A 302 -5.28 3.44 6.34
CA LYS A 302 -6.26 3.58 7.42
C LYS A 302 -5.94 4.76 8.34
N LYS A 303 -4.67 4.92 8.73
CA LYS A 303 -4.21 6.04 9.56
C LYS A 303 -4.32 7.39 8.83
N ALA A 304 -4.31 7.38 7.49
CA ALA A 304 -4.52 8.55 6.65
C ALA A 304 -6.00 8.88 6.39
N GLY A 305 -6.95 8.12 6.94
CA GLY A 305 -8.38 8.34 6.72
C GLY A 305 -8.85 7.98 5.30
N LEU A 306 -8.07 7.16 4.60
CA LEU A 306 -8.40 6.63 3.28
C LEU A 306 -9.07 5.27 3.45
N LYS A 307 -10.08 4.99 2.62
CA LYS A 307 -10.77 3.70 2.56
C LYS A 307 -10.58 3.07 1.19
N ALA A 308 -10.27 1.78 1.12
CA ALA A 308 -10.26 1.06 -0.15
C ALA A 308 -11.63 1.20 -0.83
N ALA A 309 -11.61 1.53 -2.12
CA ALA A 309 -12.80 1.77 -2.93
C ALA A 309 -12.94 0.72 -4.03
N ASP A 310 -11.83 0.39 -4.71
CA ASP A 310 -11.81 -0.61 -5.77
C ASP A 310 -10.39 -1.14 -6.00
N VAL A 311 -10.29 -2.25 -6.73
CA VAL A 311 -9.02 -2.80 -7.21
C VAL A 311 -9.06 -2.82 -8.74
N LEU A 312 -8.04 -2.23 -9.36
CA LEU A 312 -7.86 -2.29 -10.80
C LEU A 312 -7.13 -3.60 -11.10
N GLU A 313 -7.88 -4.66 -11.44
CA GLU A 313 -7.34 -5.92 -11.94
C GLU A 313 -7.44 -5.93 -13.48
N ASN A 314 -6.48 -5.30 -14.16
CA ASN A 314 -6.25 -5.56 -15.58
C ASN A 314 -4.83 -6.10 -15.78
N THR A 315 -4.63 -6.98 -16.77
CA THR A 315 -3.41 -7.79 -16.95
C THR A 315 -2.12 -6.99 -17.13
N LEU A 316 -2.21 -5.68 -17.35
CA LEU A 316 -1.08 -4.76 -17.56
C LEU A 316 -0.96 -3.69 -16.46
N PHE A 317 -1.89 -3.64 -15.49
CA PHE A 317 -2.00 -2.53 -14.55
C PHE A 317 -2.71 -2.96 -13.26
N GLU A 318 -1.94 -3.45 -12.30
CA GLU A 318 -2.44 -3.71 -10.94
C GLU A 318 -2.32 -2.43 -10.10
N GLY A 319 -3.47 -1.95 -9.61
CA GLY A 319 -3.52 -0.76 -8.78
C GLY A 319 -4.66 -0.82 -7.77
N GLN A 320 -4.50 -0.09 -6.66
CA GLN A 320 -5.52 0.03 -5.63
C GLN A 320 -6.06 1.45 -5.58
N LEU A 321 -7.38 1.57 -5.64
CA LEU A 321 -8.08 2.84 -5.52
C LEU A 321 -8.55 3.02 -4.08
N TYR A 322 -8.18 4.14 -3.48
CA TYR A 322 -8.66 4.56 -2.18
C TYR A 322 -9.47 5.85 -2.29
N ARG A 323 -10.40 6.05 -1.38
CA ARG A 323 -11.22 7.24 -1.27
C ARG A 323 -11.01 7.91 0.08
N LYS A 324 -10.75 9.21 0.07
CA LYS A 324 -10.76 10.02 1.29
C LYS A 324 -12.18 10.12 1.83
N GLY A 325 -12.33 9.89 3.13
CA GLY A 325 -13.60 10.13 3.81
C GLY A 325 -14.12 11.54 3.52
N ILE A 326 -15.43 11.69 3.36
CA ILE A 326 -16.03 13.01 3.37
C ILE A 326 -15.96 13.46 4.82
N THR A 327 -15.26 14.56 5.11
CA THR A 327 -15.33 15.19 6.43
C THR A 327 -16.69 15.86 6.51
N ASP A 328 -17.72 15.06 6.74
CA ASP A 328 -19.03 15.59 7.06
C ASP A 328 -18.86 16.33 8.39
N LEU A 329 -18.94 17.66 8.33
CA LEU A 329 -19.20 18.50 9.51
C LEU A 329 -20.56 18.16 10.17
N SER A 330 -21.31 17.19 9.64
CA SER A 330 -22.39 16.50 10.35
C SER A 330 -21.96 15.12 10.81
N LEU A 331 -21.35 15.03 11.99
CA LEU A 331 -21.54 13.85 12.84
C LEU A 331 -23.06 13.66 13.00
N CYS A 332 -23.65 12.72 12.25
CA CYS A 332 -25.05 12.39 12.44
C CYS A 332 -25.16 11.48 13.67
N SER A 333 -26.26 11.59 14.41
CA SER A 333 -26.48 10.74 15.58
C SER A 333 -26.42 9.24 15.24
N GLY A 334 -26.73 8.87 13.99
CA GLY A 334 -26.67 7.50 13.50
C GLY A 334 -25.27 6.89 13.50
N ASP A 335 -24.22 7.68 13.22
CA ASP A 335 -22.84 7.18 13.21
C ASP A 335 -22.31 6.96 14.62
N VAL A 336 -22.64 7.87 15.56
CA VAL A 336 -22.34 7.69 16.99
C VAL A 336 -23.04 6.43 17.52
N VAL A 337 -24.30 6.21 17.14
CA VAL A 337 -25.06 5.01 17.53
C VAL A 337 -24.45 3.74 16.93
N ARG A 338 -24.04 3.74 15.66
CA ARG A 338 -23.40 2.57 15.03
C ARG A 338 -22.08 2.21 15.72
N SER A 339 -21.20 3.18 15.94
CA SER A 339 -19.94 2.94 16.66
C SER A 339 -20.16 2.48 18.11
N PHE A 340 -21.21 2.97 18.77
CA PHE A 340 -21.60 2.48 20.08
C PHE A 340 -22.03 1.00 20.03
N ILE A 341 -22.89 0.62 19.08
CA ILE A 341 -23.32 -0.77 18.88
C ILE A 341 -22.10 -1.68 18.61
N GLU A 342 -21.24 -1.28 17.67
CA GLU A 342 -20.02 -2.03 17.33
C GLU A 342 -19.11 -2.24 18.54
N LEU A 343 -18.88 -1.19 19.34
CA LEU A 343 -18.11 -1.28 20.57
C LEU A 343 -18.75 -2.28 21.56
N THR A 344 -20.06 -2.20 21.77
CA THR A 344 -20.77 -3.11 22.68
C THR A 344 -20.72 -4.56 22.21
N GLU A 345 -20.88 -4.80 20.91
CA GLU A 345 -20.79 -6.14 20.31
C GLU A 345 -19.36 -6.71 20.39
N GLN A 346 -18.34 -5.89 20.13
CA GLN A 346 -16.94 -6.34 20.26
C GLN A 346 -16.60 -6.68 21.72
N ILE A 347 -17.07 -5.87 22.67
CA ILE A 347 -16.90 -6.17 24.10
C ILE A 347 -17.62 -7.46 24.48
N ALA A 348 -18.89 -7.63 24.05
CA ALA A 348 -19.70 -8.81 24.35
C ALA A 348 -19.12 -10.10 23.74
N ASN A 349 -18.56 -10.02 22.54
CA ASN A 349 -18.03 -11.17 21.79
C ASN A 349 -16.51 -11.42 22.03
N SER A 350 -15.84 -10.59 22.82
CA SER A 350 -14.42 -10.76 23.13
C SER A 350 -14.17 -12.07 23.91
N ARG A 351 -13.30 -12.94 23.40
CA ARG A 351 -13.09 -14.31 23.92
C ARG A 351 -12.21 -14.41 25.18
N THR A 352 -11.52 -13.34 25.56
CA THR A 352 -10.60 -13.33 26.71
C THR A 352 -11.32 -12.86 27.98
N ASN A 353 -11.94 -13.80 28.69
CA ASN A 353 -12.51 -13.55 30.02
C ASN A 353 -11.47 -13.68 31.15
N VAL A 354 -10.24 -14.09 30.83
CA VAL A 354 -9.17 -14.38 31.78
C VAL A 354 -7.93 -13.55 31.43
N LEU A 355 -7.41 -12.82 32.43
CA LEU A 355 -6.17 -12.04 32.36
C LEU A 355 -5.10 -12.77 33.17
N ASP A 356 -3.97 -13.05 32.52
CA ASP A 356 -2.82 -13.71 33.12
C ASP A 356 -1.66 -12.71 33.26
N PHE A 357 -1.22 -12.49 34.50
CA PHE A 357 -0.11 -11.59 34.83
C PHE A 357 1.21 -12.35 35.10
N GLY A 358 1.36 -13.58 34.59
CA GLY A 358 2.66 -14.27 34.48
C GLY A 358 3.11 -15.03 35.72
N SER A 359 2.20 -15.41 36.62
CA SER A 359 2.49 -16.35 37.73
C SER A 359 1.26 -17.20 38.05
N GLU A 360 1.47 -18.44 38.51
CA GLU A 360 0.41 -19.45 38.77
C GLU A 360 -0.75 -18.95 39.67
N ASN A 361 -0.55 -17.87 40.43
CA ASN A 361 -1.55 -17.31 41.35
C ASN A 361 -2.13 -15.94 40.95
N LEU A 362 -1.69 -15.35 39.83
CA LEU A 362 -2.13 -14.04 39.33
C LEU A 362 -2.92 -14.11 38.03
N THR A 363 -3.69 -15.19 37.86
CA THR A 363 -4.69 -15.30 36.81
C THR A 363 -6.06 -14.89 37.35
N PHE A 364 -6.77 -14.02 36.64
CA PHE A 364 -8.03 -13.45 37.09
C PHE A 364 -9.07 -13.42 35.99
N TYR A 365 -10.32 -13.70 36.35
CA TYR A 365 -11.41 -13.31 35.48
C TYR A 365 -11.53 -11.79 35.43
N ARG A 366 -11.96 -11.23 34.29
CA ARG A 366 -12.09 -9.78 34.12
C ARG A 366 -12.88 -9.12 35.25
N GLY A 367 -14.00 -9.72 35.65
CA GLY A 367 -14.82 -9.22 36.77
C GLY A 367 -14.13 -9.29 38.14
N GLU A 368 -13.24 -10.27 38.37
CA GLU A 368 -12.47 -10.40 39.61
C GLU A 368 -11.43 -9.29 39.73
N ILE A 369 -10.64 -9.06 38.67
CA ILE A 369 -9.58 -8.06 38.71
C ILE A 369 -10.10 -6.63 38.74
N HIS A 370 -11.22 -6.35 38.05
CA HIS A 370 -11.87 -5.04 38.15
C HIS A 370 -12.45 -4.81 39.55
N MET A 371 -12.94 -5.86 40.22
CA MET A 371 -13.43 -5.76 41.59
C MET A 371 -12.29 -5.49 42.59
N ILE A 372 -11.13 -6.11 42.40
CA ILE A 372 -9.89 -5.78 43.13
C ILE A 372 -9.54 -4.30 42.89
N LYS A 373 -9.54 -3.84 41.63
CA LYS A 373 -9.30 -2.44 41.28
C LYS A 373 -10.22 -1.50 42.06
N MET A 374 -11.52 -1.80 42.06
CA MET A 374 -12.52 -0.94 42.71
C MET A 374 -12.36 -0.85 44.23
N ILE A 375 -11.96 -1.94 44.88
CA ILE A 375 -11.66 -1.95 46.32
C ILE A 375 -10.37 -1.17 46.61
N GLY A 376 -9.37 -1.23 45.72
CA GLY A 376 -8.15 -0.43 45.81
C GLY A 376 -8.37 1.07 45.59
N ASP A 377 -9.20 1.43 44.61
CA ASP A 377 -9.58 2.83 44.32
C ASP A 377 -10.42 3.44 45.46
N PHE A 378 -11.25 2.62 46.12
CA PHE A 378 -12.15 3.03 47.20
C PHE A 378 -12.00 2.12 48.43
N PRO A 379 -10.91 2.24 49.22
CA PRO A 379 -10.72 1.42 50.41
C PRO A 379 -11.86 1.60 51.41
N GLY A 380 -12.39 0.48 51.92
CA GLY A 380 -13.52 0.44 52.85
C GLY A 380 -14.89 0.40 52.20
N ILE A 381 -14.98 0.29 50.87
CA ILE A 381 -16.24 0.18 50.12
C ILE A 381 -17.10 -1.01 50.59
N TYR A 382 -18.42 -0.82 50.61
CA TYR A 382 -19.35 -1.90 50.98
C TYR A 382 -19.77 -2.74 49.76
N SER A 383 -20.09 -4.01 49.99
CA SER A 383 -20.60 -4.92 48.94
C SER A 383 -21.80 -4.36 48.16
N ALA A 384 -22.73 -3.66 48.84
CA ALA A 384 -23.88 -3.03 48.19
C ALA A 384 -23.49 -1.84 47.29
N GLU A 385 -22.38 -1.15 47.60
CA GLU A 385 -21.84 -0.07 46.77
C GLU A 385 -21.12 -0.61 45.55
N LEU A 386 -20.39 -1.72 45.69
CA LEU A 386 -19.81 -2.44 44.56
C LEU A 386 -20.89 -2.87 43.57
N ALA A 387 -21.99 -3.46 44.05
CA ALA A 387 -23.11 -3.87 43.18
C ALA A 387 -23.66 -2.69 42.36
N ARG A 388 -23.83 -1.52 43.00
CA ARG A 388 -24.29 -0.29 42.31
C ARG A 388 -23.26 0.23 41.30
N LYS A 389 -21.97 0.29 41.66
CA LYS A 389 -20.92 0.81 40.77
C LYS A 389 -20.69 -0.08 39.56
N PHE A 390 -20.84 -1.40 39.70
CA PHE A 390 -20.66 -2.35 38.61
C PHE A 390 -21.94 -2.60 37.79
N GLY A 391 -23.11 -2.14 38.25
CA GLY A 391 -24.38 -2.43 37.59
C GLY A 391 -24.73 -3.93 37.57
N ILE A 392 -24.25 -4.71 38.56
CA ILE A 392 -24.46 -6.16 38.64
C ILE A 392 -25.21 -6.55 39.91
N THR A 393 -25.80 -7.74 39.91
CA THR A 393 -26.62 -8.21 41.04
C THR A 393 -25.77 -8.49 42.29
N ARG A 394 -26.35 -8.25 43.48
CA ARG A 394 -25.69 -8.52 44.76
C ARG A 394 -25.21 -9.97 44.91
N PRO A 395 -25.92 -11.01 44.43
CA PRO A 395 -25.42 -12.39 44.44
C PRO A 395 -24.12 -12.58 43.64
N VAL A 396 -23.98 -11.92 42.49
CA VAL A 396 -22.74 -11.99 41.67
C VAL A 396 -21.58 -11.36 42.44
N VAL A 397 -21.79 -10.16 43.01
CA VAL A 397 -20.77 -9.51 43.86
C VAL A 397 -20.39 -10.41 45.03
N HIS A 398 -21.38 -11.01 45.72
CA HIS A 398 -21.12 -11.87 46.86
C HIS A 398 -20.27 -13.09 46.48
N LYS A 399 -20.60 -13.77 45.39
CA LYS A 399 -19.84 -14.93 44.87
C LYS A 399 -18.42 -14.54 44.49
N THR A 400 -18.22 -13.39 43.85
CA THR A 400 -16.88 -12.91 43.47
C THR A 400 -16.07 -12.51 44.70
N LEU A 401 -16.65 -11.77 45.65
CA LEU A 401 -15.98 -11.41 46.91
C LEU A 401 -15.62 -12.65 47.73
N GLN A 402 -16.45 -13.70 47.71
CA GLN A 402 -16.12 -14.96 48.36
C GLN A 402 -14.85 -15.57 47.76
N LYS A 403 -14.77 -15.71 46.43
CA LYS A 403 -13.58 -16.22 45.74
C LYS A 403 -12.33 -15.38 46.01
N LEU A 404 -12.46 -14.05 45.98
CA LEU A 404 -11.35 -13.14 46.26
C LEU A 404 -10.86 -13.27 47.71
N SER A 405 -11.77 -13.52 48.66
CA SER A 405 -11.45 -13.74 50.07
C SER A 405 -10.79 -15.11 50.29
N GLU A 406 -11.26 -16.16 49.63
CA GLU A 406 -10.67 -17.51 49.66
C GLU A 406 -9.24 -17.52 49.09
N ARG A 407 -8.96 -16.63 48.12
CA ARG A 407 -7.62 -16.40 47.56
C ARG A 407 -6.77 -15.41 48.37
N GLU A 408 -7.24 -14.96 49.53
CA GLU A 408 -6.57 -13.99 50.41
C GLU A 408 -6.22 -12.66 49.72
N LEU A 409 -7.01 -12.22 48.73
CA LEU A 409 -6.77 -10.96 48.00
C LEU A 409 -7.48 -9.77 48.64
N ILE A 410 -8.53 -10.04 49.41
CA ILE A 410 -9.31 -9.01 50.11
C ILE A 410 -9.49 -9.38 51.58
N ALA A 411 -9.54 -8.37 52.43
CA ALA A 411 -9.89 -8.45 53.83
C ALA A 411 -11.26 -7.82 54.08
N LYS A 412 -12.01 -8.41 55.01
CA LYS A 412 -13.31 -7.91 55.48
C LYS A 412 -13.15 -7.45 56.92
N GLU A 413 -13.42 -6.19 57.19
CA GLU A 413 -13.42 -5.62 58.54
C GLU A 413 -14.84 -5.30 58.98
N ASP A 414 -15.17 -5.58 60.24
CA ASP A 414 -16.47 -5.23 60.82
C ASP A 414 -16.68 -3.71 60.81
N ASP A 415 -17.86 -3.27 60.41
CA ASP A 415 -18.24 -1.88 60.57
C ASP A 415 -18.51 -1.57 62.06
N GLN A 416 -17.87 -0.53 62.60
CA GLN A 416 -18.00 -0.13 64.01
C GLN A 416 -19.43 0.28 64.41
N LYS A 417 -20.31 0.62 63.46
CA LYS A 417 -21.69 1.07 63.70
C LYS A 417 -22.74 0.02 63.34
N ASP A 418 -22.44 -0.90 62.41
CA ASP A 418 -23.34 -1.97 62.00
C ASP A 418 -22.59 -3.28 61.76
N LYS A 419 -22.60 -4.17 62.78
CA LYS A 419 -21.93 -5.49 62.73
C LYS A 419 -22.49 -6.43 61.66
N LYS A 420 -23.55 -6.07 60.93
CA LYS A 420 -24.06 -6.83 59.78
C LYS A 420 -23.42 -6.39 58.46
N ARG A 421 -22.51 -5.42 58.49
CA ARG A 421 -21.82 -4.87 57.32
C ARG A 421 -20.31 -5.00 57.46
N TYR A 422 -19.67 -5.36 56.36
CA TYR A 422 -18.22 -5.42 56.26
C TYR A 422 -17.69 -4.33 55.34
N ARG A 423 -16.61 -3.68 55.77
CA ARG A 423 -15.77 -2.84 54.92
C ARG A 423 -14.73 -3.71 54.23
N LEU A 424 -14.51 -3.45 52.94
CA LEU A 424 -13.62 -4.24 52.10
C LEU A 424 -12.30 -3.51 51.91
N TYR A 425 -11.19 -4.23 52.09
CA TYR A 425 -9.84 -3.72 51.86
C TYR A 425 -9.04 -4.74 51.06
N LEU A 426 -8.01 -4.28 50.34
CA LEU A 426 -7.05 -5.17 49.70
C LEU A 426 -6.01 -5.65 50.71
N THR A 427 -5.66 -6.93 50.66
CA THR A 427 -4.46 -7.46 51.32
C THR A 427 -3.20 -7.07 50.53
N GLU A 428 -2.01 -7.41 51.02
CA GLU A 428 -0.78 -7.24 50.23
C GLU A 428 -0.82 -7.97 48.88
N LYS A 429 -1.40 -9.18 48.85
CA LYS A 429 -1.63 -9.93 47.60
C LYS A 429 -2.62 -9.19 46.69
N GLY A 430 -3.69 -8.63 47.26
CA GLY A 430 -4.66 -7.80 46.53
C GLY A 430 -4.02 -6.55 45.89
N TRP A 431 -3.19 -5.83 46.65
CA TRP A 431 -2.45 -4.66 46.14
C TRP A 431 -1.43 -5.03 45.06
N THR A 432 -0.88 -6.24 45.10
CA THR A 432 -0.02 -6.74 44.03
C THR A 432 -0.81 -6.95 42.75
N ALA A 433 -1.96 -7.63 42.82
CA ALA A 433 -2.86 -7.79 41.66
C ALA A 433 -3.37 -6.44 41.12
N TYR A 434 -3.71 -5.50 42.01
CA TYR A 434 -4.09 -4.13 41.64
C TYR A 434 -3.02 -3.45 40.79
N ARG A 435 -1.75 -3.48 41.22
CA ARG A 435 -0.64 -2.83 40.51
C ARG A 435 -0.35 -3.47 39.16
N PHE A 436 -0.42 -4.80 39.06
CA PHE A 436 -0.27 -5.49 37.78
C PHE A 436 -1.38 -5.11 36.79
N HIS A 437 -2.62 -5.02 37.26
CA HIS A 437 -3.74 -4.57 36.44
C HIS A 437 -3.60 -3.12 35.99
N GLN A 438 -3.12 -2.24 36.88
CA GLN A 438 -2.85 -0.85 36.53
C GLN A 438 -1.77 -0.74 35.45
N ARG A 439 -0.67 -1.48 35.60
CA ARG A 439 0.41 -1.53 34.61
C ARG A 439 -0.05 -2.09 33.27
N TYR A 440 -0.89 -3.13 33.28
CA TYR A 440 -1.50 -3.68 32.07
C TYR A 440 -2.31 -2.63 31.30
N HIS A 441 -3.08 -1.79 31.99
CA HIS A 441 -3.78 -0.68 31.36
C HIS A 441 -2.83 0.43 30.88
N GLU A 442 -1.78 0.75 31.65
CA GLU A 442 -0.75 1.72 31.25
C GLU A 442 0.08 1.27 30.05
N GLU A 443 0.18 -0.04 29.77
CA GLU A 443 0.90 -0.57 28.60
C GLU A 443 -0.04 -0.74 27.38
N ASN A 444 -1.26 -1.27 27.59
CA ASN A 444 -2.16 -1.63 26.48
C ASN A 444 -3.15 -0.52 26.09
N ASP A 445 -3.55 0.34 27.03
CA ASP A 445 -4.59 1.35 26.80
C ASP A 445 -4.05 2.78 26.83
N LYS A 446 -2.72 2.94 26.93
CA LYS A 446 -2.03 4.23 27.03
C LYS A 446 -2.45 5.23 25.97
N ALA A 447 -2.53 4.78 24.71
CA ALA A 447 -2.88 5.64 23.59
C ALA A 447 -4.28 6.26 23.75
N LEU A 448 -5.23 5.52 24.32
CA LEU A 448 -6.58 6.02 24.60
C LEU A 448 -6.58 7.00 25.77
N PHE A 449 -5.85 6.71 26.86
CA PHE A 449 -5.76 7.63 28.00
C PHE A 449 -5.02 8.92 27.68
N ASP A 450 -3.94 8.86 26.90
CA ASP A 450 -3.22 10.03 26.43
C ASP A 450 -4.11 10.87 25.50
N TYR A 451 -4.90 10.23 24.65
CA TYR A 451 -5.90 10.91 23.81
C TYR A 451 -6.93 11.68 24.65
N LEU A 452 -7.53 11.04 25.67
CA LEU A 452 -8.51 11.69 26.55
C LEU A 452 -7.88 12.78 27.43
N SER A 453 -6.67 12.57 27.94
CA SER A 453 -6.00 13.53 28.83
C SER A 453 -5.60 14.83 28.11
N ASN A 454 -5.38 14.76 26.80
CA ASN A 454 -5.05 15.91 25.96
C ASN A 454 -6.29 16.57 25.32
N MET A 455 -7.49 16.08 25.64
CA MET A 455 -8.73 16.57 25.03
C MET A 455 -9.28 17.82 25.77
N PRO A 456 -9.88 18.79 25.06
CA PRO A 456 -10.57 19.93 25.67
C PRO A 456 -11.69 19.51 26.64
N GLY A 457 -11.88 20.28 27.71
CA GLY A 457 -12.82 19.94 28.79
C GLY A 457 -14.30 19.90 28.38
N ASP A 458 -14.70 20.67 27.36
CA ASP A 458 -16.04 20.65 26.77
C ASP A 458 -16.31 19.34 26.01
N GLN A 459 -15.33 18.84 25.26
CA GLN A 459 -15.41 17.54 24.59
C GLN A 459 -15.45 16.38 25.60
N LEU A 460 -14.65 16.44 26.67
CA LEU A 460 -14.71 15.47 27.76
C LEU A 460 -16.09 15.46 28.44
N THR A 461 -16.71 16.64 28.61
CA THR A 461 -18.06 16.75 29.17
C THR A 461 -19.10 16.11 28.24
N ALA A 462 -18.99 16.32 26.93
CA ALA A 462 -19.88 15.70 25.95
C ALA A 462 -19.75 14.16 25.93
N ILE A 463 -18.52 13.64 25.91
CA ILE A 463 -18.25 12.19 25.96
C ILE A 463 -18.81 11.60 27.26
N LYS A 464 -18.54 12.24 28.40
CA LYS A 464 -19.07 11.79 29.69
C LYS A 464 -20.60 11.78 29.69
N GLY A 465 -21.23 12.83 29.17
CA GLY A 465 -22.69 12.92 29.08
C GLY A 465 -23.30 11.80 28.22
N PHE A 466 -22.66 11.47 27.09
CA PHE A 466 -23.07 10.34 26.25
C PHE A 466 -22.91 9.00 26.99
N LEU A 467 -21.77 8.76 27.63
CA LEU A 467 -21.51 7.52 28.37
C LEU A 467 -22.50 7.33 29.53
N ASP A 468 -22.82 8.40 30.26
CA ASP A 468 -23.81 8.35 31.34
C ASP A 468 -25.20 7.94 30.81
N GLN A 469 -25.61 8.46 29.63
CA GLN A 469 -26.87 8.07 28.97
C GLN A 469 -26.85 6.62 28.46
N ALA A 470 -25.73 6.20 27.86
CA ALA A 470 -25.55 4.83 27.38
C ALA A 470 -25.61 3.80 28.52
N ILE A 471 -24.99 4.11 29.67
CA ILE A 471 -25.05 3.26 30.87
C ILE A 471 -26.48 3.15 31.41
N GLN A 472 -27.26 4.24 31.38
CA GLN A 472 -28.68 4.22 31.77
C GLN A 472 -29.52 3.35 30.85
N LEU A 473 -29.28 3.37 29.53
CA LEU A 473 -29.97 2.50 28.57
C LEU A 473 -29.80 1.02 28.90
N ILE A 474 -28.59 0.59 29.26
CA ILE A 474 -28.31 -0.80 29.64
C ILE A 474 -29.14 -1.22 30.87
N HIS A 475 -29.40 -0.31 31.81
CA HIS A 475 -30.22 -0.61 32.99
C HIS A 475 -31.72 -0.76 32.66
N ASN A 476 -32.18 -0.19 31.55
CA ASN A 476 -33.57 -0.28 31.10
C ASN A 476 -33.84 -1.51 30.20
N HIS A 477 -32.78 -2.17 29.72
CA HIS A 477 -32.84 -3.36 28.86
C HIS A 477 -32.43 -4.66 29.57
N ALA A 478 -32.10 -4.61 30.88
CA ALA A 478 -31.66 -5.75 31.69
C ALA A 478 -32.79 -6.35 32.56
#